data_AF-B0WNL6-F1
#
_entry.id   AF-B0WNL6-F1
#
_cell.length_a   1.000
_cell.length_b   1.000
_cell.length_c   1.000
_cell.angle_alpha   90.00
_cell.angle_beta   90.00
_cell.angle_gamma   90.00
#
_symmetry.space_group_name_H-M   'P 1'
#
loop_
_entity.id
_entity.type
_entity.pdbx_description
1 polymer ?
#
loop_
_entity_poly.entity_id
_entity_poly.type
_entity_poly.pdbx_seq_one_letter_code
_entity_poly.pdbx_strand_id
1 'polypeptide(L)' 'MVHNIIAPMLARPDLTLARFDVHHALPHTANALIGRAAHIAVLDSELFIEKFMLVAGLKYFS' A
#
# COMPACT_ATOMS: atom_id res chain seq x y z
N MET A 1 -5.31 5.97 0.26
CA MET A 1 -4.49 5.19 -0.69
C MET A 1 -5.13 5.00 -2.07
N VAL A 2 -6.25 4.27 -2.20
CA VAL A 2 -6.83 3.87 -3.50
C VAL A 2 -7.19 5.06 -4.39
N HIS A 3 -7.89 6.07 -3.85
CA HIS A 3 -8.27 7.24 -4.65
C HIS A 3 -7.06 8.07 -5.08
N ASN A 4 -6.16 8.41 -4.15
CA ASN A 4 -5.07 9.36 -4.40
C ASN A 4 -3.89 8.77 -5.20
N ILE A 5 -3.71 7.44 -5.19
CA ILE A 5 -2.60 6.78 -5.89
C ILE A 5 -3.11 5.99 -7.11
N ILE A 6 -4.14 5.18 -6.96
CA ILE A 6 -4.58 4.27 -8.04
C ILE A 6 -5.43 4.99 -9.09
N ALA A 7 -6.31 5.92 -8.69
CA ALA A 7 -7.18 6.59 -9.67
C ALA A 7 -6.41 7.41 -10.73
N PRO A 8 -5.36 8.18 -10.39
CA PRO A 8 -4.51 8.84 -11.39
C PRO A 8 -3.77 7.86 -12.32
N MET A 9 -3.38 6.69 -11.81
CA MET A 9 -2.76 5.64 -12.64
C MET A 9 -3.76 5.09 -13.66
N LEU A 10 -4.99 4.78 -13.23
CA LEU A 10 -6.05 4.27 -14.10
C LEU A 10 -6.51 5.29 -15.16
N ALA A 11 -6.31 6.58 -14.92
CA ALA A 11 -6.64 7.64 -15.88
C ALA A 11 -5.67 7.72 -17.08
N ARG A 12 -4.54 6.99 -17.04
CA ARG A 12 -3.56 6.97 -18.13
C ARG A 12 -3.95 5.91 -19.17
N PRO A 13 -4.31 6.29 -20.42
CA PRO A 13 -4.82 5.35 -21.42
C PRO A 13 -3.79 4.31 -21.86
N ASP A 14 -2.51 4.63 -21.75
CA ASP A 14 -1.41 3.77 -22.22
C ASP A 14 -0.82 2.88 -21.11
N LEU A 15 -1.41 2.91 -19.90
CA LEU A 15 -0.91 2.16 -18.75
C LEU A 15 -1.56 0.77 -18.67
N THR A 16 -0.75 -0.28 -18.69
CA THR A 16 -1.18 -1.63 -18.31
C THR A 16 -0.92 -1.85 -16.82
N LEU A 17 -1.98 -1.95 -16.01
CA LEU A 17 -1.88 -2.18 -14.56
C LEU A 17 -2.24 -3.63 -14.21
N ALA A 18 -1.34 -4.36 -13.56
CA ALA A 18 -1.60 -5.66 -12.96
C ALA A 18 -1.62 -5.54 -11.43
N ARG A 19 -2.72 -5.96 -10.80
CA ARG A 19 -2.85 -6.02 -9.34
C ARG A 19 -2.70 -7.46 -8.88
N PHE A 20 -1.80 -7.70 -7.93
CA PHE A 20 -1.64 -8.97 -7.26
C PHE A 20 -2.11 -8.85 -5.82
N ASP A 21 -3.07 -9.67 -5.42
CA ASP A 21 -3.48 -9.79 -4.02
C ASP A 21 -2.75 -10.99 -3.40
N VAL A 22 -2.04 -10.76 -2.28
CA VAL A 22 -1.28 -11.80 -1.58
C VAL A 22 -1.94 -12.08 -0.24
N HIS A 23 -2.41 -13.33 -0.08
CA HIS A 23 -2.98 -13.80 1.18
C HIS A 23 -1.88 -14.46 2.02
N HIS A 24 -1.48 -13.79 3.10
CA HIS A 24 -0.55 -14.38 4.06
C HIS A 24 -1.34 -15.14 5.14
N ALA A 25 -1.16 -16.46 5.20
CA ALA A 25 -1.76 -17.34 6.22
C ALA A 25 -0.99 -17.22 7.55
N LEU A 26 -1.11 -16.06 8.20
CA LEU A 26 -0.54 -15.85 9.53
C LEU A 26 -1.18 -16.82 10.53
N PRO A 27 -0.41 -17.32 11.53
CA PRO A 27 -0.97 -18.13 12.60
C PRO A 27 -2.15 -17.44 13.27
N HIS A 28 -3.22 -18.18 13.59
CA HIS A 28 -4.42 -17.66 14.26
C HIS A 28 -4.19 -17.39 15.75
N THR A 29 -3.18 -16.59 16.08
CA THR A 29 -2.88 -16.15 17.45
C THR A 29 -3.31 -14.70 17.65
N ALA A 30 -3.61 -14.33 18.90
CA ALA A 30 -3.96 -12.95 19.24
C ALA A 30 -2.85 -11.96 18.85
N ASN A 31 -1.59 -12.34 19.05
CA ASN A 31 -0.42 -11.52 18.68
C ASN A 31 -0.35 -11.27 17.16
N ALA A 32 -0.62 -12.29 16.35
CA ALA A 32 -0.65 -12.14 14.90
C ALA A 32 -1.81 -11.24 14.45
N LEU A 33 -2.98 -11.35 15.11
CA LEU A 33 -4.12 -10.48 14.83
C LEU A 33 -3.82 -9.01 15.17
N ILE A 34 -3.29 -8.75 16.37
CA ILE A 34 -2.92 -7.41 16.85
C ILE A 34 -1.81 -6.82 15.97
N GLY A 35 -0.76 -7.58 15.70
CA GLY A 35 0.35 -7.15 14.85
C GLY A 35 -0.11 -6.80 13.43
N ARG A 36 -1.02 -7.61 12.84
CA ARG A 36 -1.61 -7.31 11.53
C ARG A 36 -2.38 -5.99 11.55
N ALA A 37 -3.24 -5.78 12.55
CA ALA A 37 -4.02 -4.55 12.68
C ALA A 37 -3.12 -3.33 12.85
N ALA A 38 -2.10 -3.42 13.70
CA ALA A 38 -1.14 -2.35 13.91
C ALA A 38 -0.36 -2.01 12.63
N HIS A 39 0.15 -3.01 11.90
CA HIS A 39 0.83 -2.76 10.64
C HIS A 39 -0.08 -2.15 9.57
N ILE A 40 -1.32 -2.61 9.44
CA ILE A 40 -2.29 -2.00 8.50
C ILE A 40 -2.53 -0.53 8.87
N ALA A 41 -2.71 -0.23 10.16
CA ALA A 41 -2.90 1.15 10.62
C ALA A 41 -1.66 2.04 10.36
N VAL A 42 -0.45 1.49 10.50
CA VAL A 42 0.79 2.20 10.16
C VAL A 42 0.87 2.47 8.65
N LEU A 43 0.51 1.50 7.82
CA LEU A 43 0.52 1.68 6.36
C LEU A 43 -0.52 2.69 5.90
N ASP A 44 -1.65 2.82 6.58
CA ASP A 44 -2.69 3.81 6.28
C ASP A 44 -2.37 5.21 6.83
N SER A 45 -1.28 5.35 7.61
CA SER A 45 -0.85 6.64 8.16
C SER A 45 -0.36 7.58 7.06
N GLU A 46 -0.96 8.77 6.96
CA GLU A 46 -0.56 9.80 6.00
C GLU A 46 0.92 10.17 6.12
N LEU A 47 1.43 10.29 7.35
CA LEU A 47 2.84 10.60 7.61
C LEU A 47 3.77 9.51 7.06
N PHE A 48 3.42 8.24 7.25
CA PHE A 48 4.22 7.14 6.71
C PHE A 48 4.24 7.17 5.18
N ILE A 49 3.06 7.34 4.57
CA ILE A 49 2.90 7.40 3.11
C ILE A 49 3.72 8.56 2.52
N GLU A 50 3.63 9.74 3.13
CA GLU A 50 4.38 10.93 2.70
C GLU A 50 5.88 10.67 2.72
N LYS A 51 6.42 10.18 3.85
CA LYS A 51 7.86 9.92 3.99
C LYS A 51 8.31 8.79 3.06
N PHE A 52 7.52 7.73 2.93
CA PHE A 52 7.84 6.63 2.02
C PHE A 52 7.91 7.09 0.57
N MET A 53 6.93 7.86 0.10
CA MET A 53 6.91 8.35 -1.28
C MET A 53 8.09 9.28 -1.55
N LEU A 54 8.36 10.24 -0.65
CA LEU A 54 9.46 11.19 -0.80
C LEU A 54 10.84 10.53 -0.87
N VAL A 55 11.09 9.49 -0.07
CA VAL A 55 12.42 8.88 0.05
C VAL A 55 12.62 7.73 -0.93
N ALA A 56 11.60 6.91 -1.19
CA ALA A 56 11.77 5.65 -1.90
C ALA A 56 10.72 5.38 -2.98
N GLY A 57 9.48 5.85 -2.82
CA GLY A 57 8.36 5.49 -3.69
C GLY A 57 8.34 6.23 -5.04
N LEU A 58 8.68 7.52 -5.05
CA LEU A 58 8.53 8.36 -6.24
C LEU A 58 9.34 7.89 -7.46
N LYS A 59 10.48 7.22 -7.24
CA LYS A 59 11.35 6.70 -8.32
C LYS A 59 10.68 5.65 -9.23
N TYR A 60 9.54 5.09 -8.82
CA TYR A 60 8.79 4.10 -9.60
C TYR A 60 7.71 4.73 -10.50
N PHE A 61 7.50 6.05 -10.41
CA PHE A 61 6.49 6.78 -11.17
C PHE A 61 7.08 7.73 -12.23
N SER A 62 8.41 7.86 -12.28
CA SER A 62 9.18 8.67 -13.23
C SER A 62 9.61 7.89 -14.46
#